data_AF-A0A357AK69-F1
#
_entry.id   AF-A0A357AK69-F1
#
_cell.length_a   1.000
_cell.length_b   1.000
_cell.length_c   1.000
_cell.angle_alpha   90.00
_cell.angle_beta   90.00
_cell.angle_gamma   90.00
#
_symmetry.space_group_name_H-M   'P 1'
#
loop_
_entity.id
_entity.type
_entity.pdbx_description
1 polymer ?
#
loop_
_entity_poly.entity_id
_entity_poly.type
_entity_poly.pdbx_seq_one_letter_code
_entity_poly.pdbx_strand_id
1 'polypeptide(L)' 'MSKNRRKYDEEFKKRAVRMSYTSERAVTEVAKSLGITSNMIYLWR' A
#
# COMPACT_ATOMS: atom_id res chain seq x y z
N MET A 1 -24.34 -3.75 -6.05
CA MET A 1 -22.98 -4.32 -5.96
C MET A 1 -22.20 -3.61 -4.87
N SER A 2 -22.24 -4.12 -3.65
CA SER A 2 -21.51 -3.57 -2.51
C SER A 2 -20.02 -3.76 -2.76
N LYS A 3 -19.30 -2.70 -3.16
CA LYS A 3 -17.84 -2.71 -3.24
C LYS A 3 -17.33 -3.01 -1.84
N ASN A 4 -16.96 -4.27 -1.60
CA ASN A 4 -16.42 -4.72 -0.34
C ASN A 4 -15.07 -4.00 -0.16
N ARG A 5 -15.11 -2.84 0.52
CA ARG A 5 -13.92 -2.02 0.74
C ARG A 5 -13.03 -2.81 1.67
N ARG A 6 -11.98 -3.42 1.14
CA ARG A 6 -10.93 -4.07 1.93
C ARG A 6 -10.47 -3.05 2.98
N LYS A 7 -10.80 -3.32 4.25
CA LYS A 7 -10.24 -2.59 5.38
C LYS A 7 -8.83 -3.11 5.56
N TYR A 8 -7.87 -2.22 5.41
CA TYR A 8 -6.48 -2.48 5.75
C TYR A 8 -6.22 -1.86 7.12
N ASP A 9 -5.61 -2.61 8.01
CA ASP A 9 -5.17 -2.10 9.31
C ASP A 9 -4.21 -0.93 9.16
N GLU A 10 -4.26 0.01 10.09
CA GLU A 10 -3.37 1.17 10.12
C GLU A 10 -1.89 0.76 10.16
N GLU A 11 -1.58 -0.32 10.88
CA GLU A 11 -0.26 -0.98 10.89
C GLU A 11 0.18 -1.45 9.50
N PHE A 12 -0.75 -1.95 8.69
CA PHE A 12 -0.46 -2.38 7.32
C PHE A 12 -0.16 -1.17 6.43
N LYS A 13 -0.97 -0.11 6.54
CA LYS A 13 -0.78 1.14 5.77
C LYS A 13 0.58 1.76 6.08
N LYS A 14 0.91 1.91 7.36
CA LYS A 14 2.19 2.47 7.82
C LYS A 14 3.38 1.65 7.33
N ARG A 15 3.28 0.31 7.36
CA ARG A 15 4.33 -0.58 6.81
C ARG A 15 4.50 -0.38 5.31
N ALA A 16 3.41 -0.34 4.54
CA ALA A 16 3.45 -0.14 3.10
C ALA A 16 4.09 1.21 2.72
N VAL A 17 3.69 2.29 3.40
CA VAL A 17 4.25 3.63 3.20
C VAL A 17 5.73 3.67 3.59
N ARG A 18 6.10 3.14 4.77
CA ARG A 18 7.51 3.09 5.20
C ARG A 18 8.37 2.32 4.19
N MET A 19 7.90 1.16 3.76
CA MET A 19 8.61 0.32 2.79
C MET A 19 8.80 1.05 1.44
N SER A 20 7.83 1.87 1.02
CA SER A 20 7.97 2.70 -0.19
C SER A 20 8.98 3.84 -0.06
N TYR A 21 9.23 4.33 1.16
CA TYR A 21 10.24 5.36 1.43
C TYR A 21 11.64 4.80 1.67
N THR A 22 11.74 3.62 2.29
CA THR A 22 13.03 3.05 2.69
C THR A 22 13.63 2.15 1.62
N SER A 23 12.82 1.64 0.70
CA SER A 23 13.31 0.75 -0.35
C SER A 23 13.69 1.57 -1.58
N GLU A 24 14.82 1.25 -2.21
CA GLU A 24 15.18 1.74 -3.54
C GLU A 24 14.22 1.24 -4.64
N ARG A 25 13.23 0.43 -4.27
CA ARG A 25 12.21 -0.14 -5.14
C ARG A 25 11.06 0.84 -5.36
N ALA A 26 10.51 0.82 -6.56
CA ALA A 26 9.36 1.67 -6.91
C ALA A 26 8.12 1.31 -6.06
N VAL A 27 7.29 2.31 -5.77
CA VAL A 27 6.00 2.16 -5.06
C VAL A 27 5.13 1.07 -5.70
N THR A 28 5.20 0.93 -7.02
CA THR A 28 4.50 -0.10 -7.80
C THR A 28 4.95 -1.52 -7.47
N GLU A 29 6.24 -1.74 -7.25
CA GLU A 29 6.78 -3.04 -6.86
C GLU A 29 6.41 -3.40 -5.43
N VAL A 30 6.51 -2.43 -4.51
CA VAL A 30 6.08 -2.60 -3.11
C VAL A 30 4.59 -2.95 -3.06
N ALA A 31 3.76 -2.24 -3.82
CA ALA A 31 2.33 -2.51 -3.91
C ALA A 31 2.03 -3.90 -4.49
N LYS A 32 2.72 -4.28 -5.57
CA LYS A 32 2.58 -5.60 -6.20
C LYS A 32 2.98 -6.72 -5.24
N SER A 33 4.06 -6.55 -4.48
CA SER A 33 4.51 -7.50 -3.46
C SER A 33 3.52 -7.64 -2.30
N LEU A 34 2.81 -6.56 -1.96
CA LEU A 34 1.82 -6.54 -0.88
C LEU A 34 0.39 -6.91 -1.36
N GLY A 35 0.19 -7.13 -2.66
CA GLY A 35 -1.12 -7.44 -3.23
C GLY A 35 -2.11 -6.27 -3.18
N ILE A 36 -1.60 -5.04 -3.10
CA ILE A 36 -2.39 -3.81 -3.11
C ILE A 36 -2.12 -2.99 -4.37
N THR A 37 -2.98 -2.02 -4.65
CA THR A 37 -2.76 -1.05 -5.72
C THR A 37 -1.79 0.03 -5.25
N SER A 38 -0.86 0.43 -6.11
CA SER A 38 0.11 1.51 -5.83
C SER A 38 -0.59 2.82 -5.45
N ASN A 39 -1.76 3.08 -6.04
CA ASN A 39 -2.60 4.24 -5.69
C ASN A 39 -2.96 4.28 -4.20
N MET A 40 -3.11 3.13 -3.53
CA MET A 40 -3.40 3.10 -2.09
C MET A 40 -2.23 3.60 -1.26
N ILE A 41 -0.99 3.30 -1.67
CA ILE A 41 0.21 3.80 -0.99
C ILE A 41 0.33 5.32 -1.13
N TYR A 42 0.02 5.87 -2.32
CA TYR A 42 -0.04 7.32 -2.51
C TYR A 42 -1.14 8.01 -1.68
N LEU A 43 -2.28 7.35 -1.47
CA LEU A 43 -3.37 7.85 -0.62
C LEU A 43 -3.07 7.78 0.89
N TRP A 44 -2.13 6.92 1.31
CA TRP A 44 -1.72 6.75 2.71
C TRP A 44 -0.48 7.55 3.09
N ARG A 45 0.16 8.17 2.09
CA ARG A 45 1.20 9.17 2.31
C ARG A 45 0.61 10.39 3.01
#